data_AF-A0A6N6KES5-F1
#
_entry.id   AF-A0A6N6KES5-F1
#
_cell.length_a   1.000
_cell.length_b   1.000
_cell.length_c   1.000
_cell.angle_alpha   90.00
_cell.angle_beta   90.00
_cell.angle_gamma   90.00
#
_symmetry.space_group_name_H-M   'P 1'
#
loop_
_entity.id
_entity.type
_entity.pdbx_description
1 polymer ?
#
loop_
_entity_poly.entity_id
_entity_poly.type
_entity_poly.pdbx_seq_one_letter_code
_entity_poly.pdbx_strand_id
1 'polypeptide(L)'
;MALRENFPKKNTEYIGGHSDGYQYTTVFSGSSLDQSYLMVRQFLYEEGYEDVPLPKDAKELEKFRFKTRSNQITMFEDNGYVHNPVKILFSLDRRKKNMLTLCIFNESDPEHLTKFHRVEER
;
A
#
# COMPACT_ATOMS: atom_id res chain seq x y z
N MET A 1 8.82 7.21 -16.97
CA MET A 1 7.96 8.20 -16.29
C MET A 1 7.56 7.57 -14.98
N ALA A 2 7.76 8.29 -13.89
CA ALA A 2 7.42 7.82 -12.56
C ALA A 2 5.90 7.72 -12.40
N LEU A 3 5.43 6.75 -11.62
CA LEU A 3 4.02 6.51 -11.33
C LEU A 3 3.32 7.76 -10.78
N ARG A 4 4.02 8.56 -9.97
CA ARG A 4 3.49 9.79 -9.38
C ARG A 4 3.17 10.86 -10.43
N GLU A 5 3.98 10.97 -11.49
CA GLU A 5 3.78 11.94 -12.57
C GLU A 5 2.80 11.45 -13.63
N ASN A 6 2.76 10.14 -13.86
CA ASN A 6 1.93 9.53 -14.89
C ASN A 6 1.21 8.31 -14.34
N PHE A 7 0.15 8.57 -13.58
CA PHE A 7 -0.63 7.53 -12.95
C PHE A 7 -1.29 6.61 -14.00
N PRO A 8 -1.22 5.27 -13.87
CA PRO A 8 -1.73 4.37 -14.90
C PRO A 8 -3.25 4.49 -15.04
N LYS A 9 -3.72 4.46 -16.28
CA LYS A 9 -5.15 4.59 -16.61
C LYS A 9 -5.95 3.43 -16.03
N LYS A 10 -7.27 3.61 -16.00
CA LYS A 10 -8.22 2.59 -15.57
C LYS A 10 -8.05 1.27 -16.32
N ASN A 11 -8.05 0.17 -15.56
CA ASN A 11 -7.91 -1.21 -16.03
C ASN A 11 -6.61 -1.43 -16.81
N THR A 12 -5.52 -0.81 -16.36
CA THR A 12 -4.19 -1.03 -16.95
C THR A 12 -3.27 -1.71 -15.96
N GLU A 13 -2.37 -2.54 -16.49
CA GLU A 13 -1.30 -3.14 -15.73
C GLU A 13 -0.04 -2.29 -15.84
N TYR A 14 0.67 -2.13 -14.72
CA TYR A 14 1.93 -1.41 -14.64
C TYR A 14 2.87 -2.12 -13.67
N ILE A 15 4.06 -2.52 -14.12
CA ILE A 15 5.10 -3.20 -13.33
C ILE A 15 4.52 -4.30 -12.40
N GLY A 16 3.74 -5.22 -12.98
CA GLY A 16 3.15 -6.35 -12.26
C GLY A 16 2.04 -6.00 -11.25
N GLY A 17 1.63 -4.74 -11.20
CA GLY A 17 0.45 -4.27 -10.47
C GLY A 17 -0.69 -3.88 -11.40
N HIS A 18 -1.86 -3.67 -10.82
CA HIS A 18 -3.09 -3.30 -11.52
C HIS A 18 -3.59 -1.92 -11.04
N SER A 19 -3.96 -1.06 -11.99
CA SER A 19 -4.61 0.23 -11.71
C SER A 19 -6.08 0.19 -12.12
N ASP A 20 -6.96 0.60 -11.22
CA ASP A 20 -8.36 0.89 -11.54
C ASP A 20 -8.56 2.34 -12.06
N GLY A 21 -7.47 3.08 -12.24
CA GLY A 21 -7.44 4.47 -12.66
C GLY A 21 -7.37 5.47 -11.51
N TYR A 22 -7.57 5.00 -10.28
CA TYR A 22 -7.50 5.80 -9.07
C TYR A 22 -6.58 5.18 -8.01
N GLN A 23 -6.65 3.87 -7.83
CA GLN A 23 -5.78 3.06 -6.98
C GLN A 23 -4.95 2.11 -7.84
N TYR A 24 -3.63 2.21 -7.70
CA TYR A 24 -2.67 1.25 -8.20
C TYR A 24 -2.33 0.27 -7.08
N THR A 25 -2.43 -1.03 -7.36
CA THR A 25 -2.18 -2.09 -6.39
C THR A 25 -1.16 -3.08 -6.92
N THR A 26 -0.13 -3.37 -6.13
CA THR A 26 0.88 -4.38 -6.45
C THR A 26 1.25 -5.21 -5.21
N VAL A 27 1.85 -6.38 -5.42
CA VAL A 27 2.17 -7.33 -4.35
C VAL A 27 3.66 -7.62 -4.34
N PHE A 28 4.27 -7.49 -3.17
CA PHE A 28 5.67 -7.82 -2.93
C PHE A 28 5.78 -9.03 -1.99
N SER A 29 6.59 -10.01 -2.38
CA SER A 29 6.85 -11.21 -1.59
C SER A 29 8.33 -11.62 -1.68
N GLY A 30 9.11 -11.25 -0.68
CA GLY A 30 10.49 -11.69 -0.47
C GLY A 30 10.57 -12.88 0.48
N SER A 31 11.77 -13.38 0.77
CA SER A 31 11.96 -14.50 1.70
C SER A 31 11.70 -14.13 3.17
N SER A 32 11.76 -12.84 3.51
CA SER A 32 11.47 -12.28 4.83
C SER A 32 10.63 -11.00 4.72
N LEU A 33 10.05 -10.55 5.84
CA LEU A 33 9.35 -9.26 5.89
C LEU A 33 10.29 -8.09 5.56
N ASP A 34 11.53 -8.13 6.07
CA ASP A 34 12.56 -7.15 5.75
C ASP A 34 12.83 -7.04 4.26
N GLN A 35 12.96 -8.17 3.56
CA GLN A 35 13.15 -8.16 2.11
C GLN A 35 11.94 -7.60 1.36
N SER A 36 10.73 -8.02 1.73
CA SER A 36 9.52 -7.46 1.14
C SER A 36 9.42 -5.96 1.34
N TYR A 37 9.77 -5.49 2.54
CA TYR A 37 9.71 -4.07 2.85
C TYR A 37 10.80 -3.27 2.12
N LEU A 38 12.01 -3.82 1.98
CA LEU A 38 13.06 -3.20 1.17
C LEU A 38 12.63 -3.06 -0.29
N MET A 39 11.97 -4.06 -0.87
CA MET A 39 11.43 -3.98 -2.23
C MET A 39 10.36 -2.89 -2.36
N VAL A 40 9.46 -2.77 -1.38
CA VAL A 40 8.45 -1.69 -1.35
C VAL A 40 9.11 -0.32 -1.28
N ARG A 41 10.11 -0.14 -0.40
CA ARG A 41 10.83 1.14 -0.28
C ARG A 41 11.58 1.52 -1.55
N GLN A 42 12.25 0.54 -2.18
CA GLN A 42 12.95 0.76 -3.43
C GLN A 42 11.99 1.19 -4.55
N PHE A 43 10.86 0.49 -4.67
CA PHE A 43 9.82 0.84 -5.64
C PHE A 43 9.28 2.25 -5.39
N LEU A 44 8.93 2.60 -4.16
CA LEU A 44 8.43 3.95 -3.84
C LEU A 44 9.46 5.04 -4.16
N TYR A 45 10.74 4.80 -3.89
CA TYR A 45 11.81 5.74 -4.24
C TYR A 45 11.95 5.91 -5.76
N GLU A 46 11.93 4.82 -6.53
CA GLU A 46 12.04 4.86 -7.99
C GLU A 46 10.82 5.53 -8.66
N GLU A 47 9.64 5.38 -8.05
CA GLU A 47 8.38 5.90 -8.56
C GLU A 47 8.02 7.32 -8.07
N GLY A 48 8.95 8.00 -7.39
CA GLY A 48 8.85 9.41 -7.01
C GLY A 48 8.11 9.71 -5.70
N TYR A 49 8.02 8.73 -4.79
CA TYR A 49 7.39 8.84 -3.48
C TYR A 49 8.42 8.89 -2.34
N GLU A 50 9.63 9.41 -2.58
CA GLU A 50 10.68 9.48 -1.55
C GLU A 50 10.37 10.43 -0.38
N ASP A 51 9.46 11.37 -0.57
CA ASP A 51 8.99 12.35 0.42
C ASP A 51 7.93 11.81 1.37
N VAL A 52 7.32 10.67 1.03
CA VAL A 52 6.33 10.00 1.88
C VAL A 52 7.05 9.50 3.13
N PRO A 53 6.61 9.87 4.35
CA PRO A 53 7.16 9.30 5.56
C PRO A 53 6.86 7.81 5.55
N LEU A 54 7.89 6.99 5.75
CA LEU A 54 7.78 5.54 5.81
C LEU A 54 8.36 5.06 7.13
N PRO A 55 7.89 3.91 7.67
CA PRO A 55 8.55 3.25 8.79
C PRO A 55 10.06 3.10 8.55
N LYS A 56 10.87 3.23 9.59
CA LYS A 56 12.33 3.15 9.47
C LYS A 56 12.77 1.78 8.96
N ASP A 57 12.13 0.73 9.47
CA ASP A 57 12.46 -0.67 9.21
C ASP A 57 11.23 -1.58 9.31
N ALA A 58 11.40 -2.85 8.94
CA ALA A 58 10.32 -3.83 8.96
C ALA A 58 9.80 -4.12 10.38
N LYS A 59 10.61 -3.92 11.43
CA LYS A 59 10.16 -4.09 12.81
C LYS A 59 9.21 -2.97 13.22
N GLU A 60 9.49 -1.75 12.78
CA GLU A 60 8.57 -0.63 12.95
C GLU A 60 7.29 -0.84 12.14
N LEU A 61 7.40 -1.28 10.88
CA LEU A 61 6.24 -1.64 10.06
C LEU A 61 5.36 -2.71 10.73
N GLU A 62 5.96 -3.73 11.34
CA GLU A 62 5.24 -4.80 12.04
C GLU A 62 4.38 -4.30 13.20
N LYS A 63 4.67 -3.14 13.79
CA LYS A 63 3.83 -2.53 14.84
C LYS A 63 2.45 -2.11 14.32
N PHE A 64 2.32 -1.85 13.02
CA PHE A 64 1.06 -1.52 12.36
C PHE A 64 0.24 -2.77 11.99
N ARG A 65 0.76 -3.98 12.26
CA ARG A 65 0.04 -5.23 12.04
C ARG A 65 -0.96 -5.47 13.16
N PHE A 66 -2.18 -5.87 12.83
CA PHE A 66 -3.14 -6.28 13.85
C PHE A 66 -2.64 -7.49 14.63
N LYS A 67 -2.61 -7.37 15.96
CA LYS A 67 -2.25 -8.46 16.86
C LYS A 67 -3.38 -9.48 17.01
N THR A 68 -4.64 -9.07 16.83
CA THR A 68 -5.83 -9.88 17.05
C THR A 68 -6.81 -9.81 15.88
N ARG A 69 -7.38 -10.97 15.51
CA ARG A 69 -8.39 -11.13 14.45
C ARG A 69 -9.81 -11.22 15.01
N SER A 70 -10.22 -10.32 15.88
CA SER A 70 -11.66 -10.14 16.04
C SER A 70 -12.17 -9.62 14.70
N ASN A 71 -13.00 -10.40 14.00
CA ASN A 71 -13.57 -10.03 12.69
C ASN A 71 -14.18 -8.61 12.72
N GLN A 72 -14.64 -8.17 13.89
CA GLN A 72 -15.13 -6.83 14.14
C GLN A 72 -14.08 -5.73 13.89
N ILE A 73 -12.80 -5.91 14.27
CA ILE A 73 -11.76 -4.87 14.10
C ILE A 73 -11.31 -4.76 12.64
N THR A 74 -11.20 -5.90 11.94
CA THR A 74 -10.84 -5.94 10.51
C THR A 74 -11.81 -5.24 9.58
N MET A 75 -13.04 -4.95 10.03
CA MET A 75 -14.02 -4.18 9.25
C MET A 75 -13.80 -2.67 9.33
N PHE A 76 -13.04 -2.18 10.32
CA PHE A 76 -12.91 -0.75 10.59
C PHE A 76 -11.52 -0.19 10.34
N GLU A 77 -10.48 -1.04 10.25
CA GLU A 77 -9.11 -0.57 10.13
C GLU A 77 -8.33 -1.34 9.04
N ASP A 78 -7.49 -0.61 8.30
CA ASP A 78 -6.55 -1.17 7.33
C ASP A 78 -5.43 -1.91 8.08
N ASN A 79 -5.21 -3.21 7.80
CA ASN A 79 -4.17 -4.02 8.43
C ASN A 79 -2.78 -3.69 7.88
N GLY A 80 -2.22 -2.55 8.27
CA GLY A 80 -0.89 -2.12 7.85
C GLY A 80 -0.63 -0.63 8.03
N TYR A 81 0.40 -0.15 7.36
CA TYR A 81 0.79 1.25 7.40
C TYR A 81 -0.02 2.05 6.38
N VAL A 82 -0.59 3.17 6.81
CA VAL A 82 -1.41 4.06 5.99
C VAL A 82 -0.88 5.48 6.13
N HIS A 83 -0.41 6.04 5.02
CA HIS A 83 -0.01 7.43 4.94
C HIS A 83 -0.22 7.95 3.53
N ASN A 84 -1.09 8.94 3.38
CA ASN A 84 -1.45 9.50 2.08
C ASN A 84 -0.21 9.86 1.22
N PRO A 85 -0.07 9.40 -0.04
CA PRO A 85 -1.00 8.61 -0.86
C PRO A 85 -0.76 7.09 -0.88
N VAL A 86 -0.01 6.57 0.08
CA VAL A 86 0.47 5.18 0.12
C VAL A 86 -0.18 4.37 1.24
N LYS A 87 -0.53 3.12 0.96
CA LYS A 87 -0.86 2.11 1.96
C LYS A 87 -0.01 0.86 1.76
N ILE A 88 0.59 0.36 2.84
CA ILE A 88 1.37 -0.87 2.87
C ILE A 88 0.63 -1.85 3.78
N LEU A 89 -0.07 -2.80 3.16
CA LEU A 89 -0.97 -3.71 3.84
C LEU A 89 -0.34 -5.09 4.02
N PHE A 90 -0.51 -5.68 5.20
CA PHE A 90 -0.13 -7.05 5.47
C PHE A 90 -1.19 -8.01 4.92
N SER A 91 -0.73 -9.13 4.35
CA SER A 91 -1.65 -10.22 3.99
C SER A 91 -2.46 -10.70 5.20
N LEU A 92 -3.76 -10.90 4.99
CA LEU A 92 -4.66 -11.54 5.94
C LEU A 92 -4.41 -13.06 6.03
N ASP A 93 -3.60 -13.66 5.17
CA ASP A 93 -3.23 -15.07 5.27
C ASP A 93 -1.99 -15.26 6.17
N ARG A 94 -2.11 -16.06 7.24
CA ARG A 94 -0.99 -16.36 8.15
C ARG A 94 0.13 -17.15 7.47
N ARG A 95 -0.13 -17.79 6.32
CA ARG A 95 0.89 -18.49 5.54
C ARG A 95 1.73 -17.53 4.69
N LYS A 96 1.23 -16.32 4.44
CA LYS A 96 1.86 -15.28 3.62
C LYS A 96 2.33 -14.09 4.48
N LYS A 97 3.00 -14.36 5.61
CA LYS A 97 3.33 -13.31 6.59
C LYS A 97 4.29 -12.25 6.07
N ASN A 98 5.14 -12.63 5.13
CA ASN A 98 6.11 -11.83 4.41
C ASN A 98 5.51 -11.11 3.19
N MET A 99 4.25 -11.39 2.81
CA MET A 99 3.63 -10.73 1.67
C MET A 99 3.05 -9.37 2.08
N LEU A 100 3.42 -8.35 1.32
CA LEU A 100 2.94 -6.98 1.45
C LEU A 100 2.19 -6.58 0.19
N THR A 101 1.03 -5.98 0.36
CA THR A 101 0.30 -5.33 -0.72
C THR A 101 0.54 -3.84 -0.63
N LEU A 102 1.09 -3.25 -1.69
CA LEU A 102 1.28 -1.82 -1.82
C LEU A 102 0.10 -1.25 -2.61
N CYS A 103 -0.62 -0.32 -2.01
CA CYS A 103 -1.63 0.49 -2.68
C CYS A 103 -1.14 1.93 -2.77
N ILE A 104 -1.22 2.51 -3.96
CA ILE A 104 -0.87 3.91 -4.21
C ILE A 104 -2.08 4.57 -4.85
N PHE A 105 -2.43 5.76 -4.38
CA PHE A 105 -3.62 6.48 -4.80
C PHE A 105 -3.24 7.72 -5.62
N ASN A 106 -4.08 8.06 -6.61
CA ASN A 106 -3.83 9.15 -7.53
C ASN A 106 -4.09 10.52 -6.88
N GLU A 107 -3.01 11.20 -6.47
CA GLU A 107 -3.06 12.54 -5.86
C GLU A 107 -3.68 13.62 -6.76
N SER A 108 -3.71 13.42 -8.08
CA SER A 108 -4.29 14.38 -9.02
C SER A 108 -5.82 14.32 -9.08
N ASP A 109 -6.45 13.31 -8.47
CA ASP A 109 -7.90 13.20 -8.41
C ASP A 109 -8.49 14.24 -7.44
N PRO A 110 -9.50 15.04 -7.86
CA PRO A 110 -10.11 16.06 -6.99
C PRO A 110 -10.70 15.50 -5.69
N GLU A 111 -11.10 14.23 -5.68
CA GLU A 111 -11.71 13.53 -4.56
C GLU A 111 -10.73 12.54 -3.92
N HIS A 112 -9.42 12.71 -4.16
CA HIS A 112 -8.38 11.82 -3.65
C HIS A 112 -8.46 11.59 -2.14
N LEU A 113 -8.64 12.64 -1.35
CA LEU A 113 -8.70 12.50 0.11
C LEU A 113 -9.93 11.71 0.58
N THR A 114 -11.11 11.98 0.02
CA THR A 114 -12.36 11.30 0.41
C THR A 114 -12.33 9.83 -0.01
N LYS A 115 -11.83 9.54 -1.21
CA LYS A 115 -11.67 8.19 -1.73
C LYS A 115 -10.56 7.41 -1.01
N PHE A 116 -9.43 8.03 -0.68
CA PHE A 116 -8.33 7.41 0.09
C PHE A 116 -8.79 6.93 1.47
N HIS A 117 -9.62 7.74 2.14
CA HIS A 117 -10.19 7.44 3.45
C HIS A 117 -11.51 6.66 3.39
N ARG A 118 -12.00 6.29 2.20
CA ARG A 118 -13.28 5.60 1.98
C ARG A 118 -14.46 6.27 2.69
N VAL A 119 -14.49 7.61 2.68
CA VAL A 119 -15.55 8.39 3.34
C VAL A 119 -16.89 8.20 2.61
N GLU A 120 -16.86 7.98 1.30
CA GLU A 120 -18.09 7.83 0.49
C GLU A 120 -18.70 6.43 0.51
N GLU A 121 -17.96 5.40 0.94
CA GLU A 121 -18.46 4.02 1.04
C GLU A 121 -19.14 3.73 2.39
N ARG A 122 -19.39 4.75 3.21
CA ARG A 122 -19.82 4.63 4.62
C ARG A 122 -21.24 5.09 4.88
#